data_AF-A0A3B1IQC2-F1
#
_entry.id   AF-A0A3B1IQC2-F1
#
_cell.length_a   1.000
_cell.length_b   1.000
_cell.length_c   1.000
_cell.angle_alpha   90.00
_cell.angle_beta   90.00
_cell.angle_gamma   90.00
#
_symmetry.space_group_name_H-M   'P 1'
#
loop_
_entity.id
_entity.type
_entity.pdbx_description
1 polymer ?
#
loop_
_entity_poly.entity_id
_entity_poly.type
_entity_poly.pdbx_seq_one_letter_code
_entity_poly.pdbx_strand_id
1 'polypeptide(L)'
;VLNPTDMAKQVEEAEHCRQSAQKQISSISKQDQANGDVGIIANGSAYDPESMQRLSCQWTAALWDAVGTVHSKEAQLQLVIDYDRQTQKAQVTFEKLSAELVALRCPVESSFVEEQRLRSFLRTMEQERTVLGELIQTHSQLSPYLSSPEKASAQAQVNRTQRDWRELERSVEKTLHNV
;
A
#
# COMPACT_ATOMS: atom_id res chain seq x y z
N VAL A 1 7.97 -11.02 -1.08
CA VAL A 1 6.63 -10.75 -0.50
C VAL A 1 6.72 -9.41 0.17
N LEU A 2 5.83 -8.49 -0.19
CA LEU A 2 5.72 -7.19 0.49
C LEU A 2 5.29 -7.45 1.93
N ASN A 3 6.07 -6.98 2.90
CA ASN A 3 5.82 -7.25 4.30
C ASN A 3 5.24 -5.99 4.98
N PRO A 4 3.94 -5.98 5.34
CA PRO A 4 3.33 -4.88 6.08
C PRO A 4 4.06 -4.56 7.38
N THR A 5 4.67 -5.55 8.03
CA THR A 5 5.44 -5.37 9.27
C THR A 5 6.70 -4.54 9.05
N ASP A 6 7.42 -4.76 7.96
CA ASP A 6 8.63 -3.99 7.64
C ASP A 6 8.28 -2.55 7.29
N MET A 7 7.16 -2.32 6.60
CA MET A 7 6.67 -0.97 6.31
C MET A 7 6.15 -0.26 7.57
N ALA A 8 5.48 -0.97 8.48
CA ALA A 8 5.05 -0.43 9.76
C ALA A 8 6.24 0.01 10.63
N LYS A 9 7.34 -0.75 10.60
CA LYS A 9 8.59 -0.36 11.26
C LYS A 9 9.16 0.94 10.67
N GLN A 10 9.10 1.13 9.35
CA GLN A 10 9.54 2.39 8.72
C GLN A 10 8.70 3.60 9.16
N VAL A 11 7.39 3.40 9.40
CA VAL A 11 6.53 4.45 9.98
C VAL A 11 6.98 4.80 11.39
N GLU A 12 7.26 3.80 12.23
CA GLU A 12 7.75 4.00 13.60
C GLU A 12 9.10 4.74 13.63
N GLU A 13 10.04 4.36 12.76
CA GLU A 13 11.34 5.03 12.62
C GLU A 13 11.19 6.50 12.19
N ALA A 14 10.28 6.78 11.25
CA ALA A 14 9.97 8.16 10.83
C ALA A 14 9.35 8.98 11.97
N GLU A 15 8.46 8.37 12.75
CA GLU A 15 7.81 9.00 13.89
C GLU A 15 8.81 9.31 15.01
N HIS A 16 9.77 8.41 15.27
CA HIS A 16 10.87 8.67 16.20
C HIS A 16 11.74 9.88 15.75
N CYS A 17 12.00 9.99 14.44
CA CYS A 17 12.71 11.14 13.88
C CYS A 17 11.94 12.46 14.10
N ARG A 18 10.64 12.46 13.82
CA ARG A 18 9.73 13.60 14.05
C ARG A 18 9.74 14.03 15.52
N GLN A 19 9.61 13.08 16.44
CA GLN A 19 9.66 13.35 17.89
C GLN A 19 11.01 13.91 18.32
N SER A 20 12.11 13.42 17.74
CA SER A 20 13.46 13.92 18.04
C SER A 20 13.62 15.38 17.57
N ALA A 21 13.18 15.72 16.36
CA ALA A 21 13.17 17.10 15.86
C ALA A 21 12.32 18.02 16.75
N GLN A 22 11.13 17.57 17.16
CA GLN A 22 10.26 18.31 18.06
C GLN A 22 10.94 18.61 19.42
N LYS A 23 11.64 17.63 20.00
CA LYS A 23 12.40 17.81 21.25
C LYS A 23 13.51 18.85 21.10
N GLN A 24 14.17 18.91 19.95
CA GLN A 24 15.21 19.91 19.67
C GLN A 24 14.63 21.32 19.60
N ILE A 25 13.50 21.53 18.91
CA ILE A 25 12.79 22.81 18.89
C ILE A 25 12.41 23.26 20.30
N SER A 26 11.85 22.36 21.11
CA SER A 26 11.50 22.67 22.50
C SER A 26 12.71 23.04 23.35
N SER A 27 13.87 22.43 23.10
CA SER A 27 15.11 22.72 23.82
C SER A 27 15.68 24.09 23.43
N ILE A 28 15.67 24.41 22.13
CA ILE A 28 16.07 25.72 21.60
C ILE A 28 15.19 26.84 22.17
N SER A 29 13.86 26.64 22.21
CA SER A 29 12.94 27.62 22.77
C SER A 29 13.17 27.87 24.27
N LYS A 30 13.47 26.81 25.05
CA LYS A 30 13.82 26.96 26.47
C LYS A 30 15.13 27.72 26.67
N GLN A 31 16.12 27.46 25.82
CA GLN A 31 17.41 28.15 25.88
C GLN A 31 17.29 29.62 25.49
N ASP A 32 16.46 29.95 24.50
CA ASP A 32 16.16 31.33 24.10
C ASP A 32 15.44 32.09 25.24
N GLN A 33 14.47 31.46 25.91
CA GLN A 33 13.80 32.04 27.08
C GLN A 33 14.75 32.25 28.28
N ALA A 34 15.62 31.27 28.57
CA ALA A 34 16.58 31.38 29.67
C ALA A 34 17.63 32.47 29.45
N ASN A 35 18.02 32.74 28.20
CA ASN A 35 19.00 33.76 27.85
C ASN A 35 18.36 35.14 27.60
N GLY A 36 17.08 35.20 27.25
CA GLY A 36 16.31 36.44 27.14
C GLY A 36 16.05 37.13 28.49
N ASP A 37 16.09 36.37 29.59
CA ASP A 37 15.91 36.88 30.97
C ASP A 37 17.24 37.30 31.64
N VAL A 38 18.39 36.86 31.09
CA VAL A 38 19.72 37.28 31.56
C VAL A 38 20.11 38.58 30.85
N GLY A 39 19.60 39.68 31.39
CA GLY A 39 20.13 41.01 31.09
C GLY A 39 21.63 41.06 31.40
N ILE A 40 22.44 41.12 30.34
CA ILE A 40 23.81 41.67 30.26
C ILE A 40 24.63 41.60 31.57
N ILE A 41 24.93 40.44 32.19
CA ILE A 41 26.08 40.38 33.12
C ILE A 41 26.76 39.01 33.09
N ALA A 42 28.08 39.06 32.90
CA ALA A 42 29.13 38.08 33.20
C ALA A 42 29.49 36.98 32.16
N ASN A 43 30.59 37.27 31.47
CA ASN A 43 31.71 36.38 31.17
C ASN A 43 31.45 35.02 30.48
N GLY A 44 31.65 35.00 29.16
CA GLY A 44 32.44 33.93 28.53
C GLY A 44 31.83 33.19 27.34
N SER A 45 30.51 33.16 27.17
CA SER A 45 29.90 32.60 25.95
C SER A 45 29.06 33.66 25.25
N ALA A 46 29.50 34.08 24.07
CA ALA A 46 28.75 34.98 23.22
C ALA A 46 27.42 34.31 22.84
N TYR A 47 26.34 34.72 23.51
CA TYR A 47 24.99 34.44 23.04
C TYR A 47 24.80 35.20 21.72
N ASP A 48 24.64 34.46 20.62
CA ASP A 48 24.35 35.03 19.30
C ASP A 48 22.88 34.74 18.92
N PRO A 49 21.99 35.74 19.10
CA PRO A 49 20.57 35.59 18.79
C PRO A 49 20.30 35.21 17.33
N GLU A 50 21.12 35.68 16.39
CA GLU A 50 20.95 35.39 14.96
C GLU A 50 21.28 33.93 14.65
N SER A 51 22.32 33.38 15.28
CA SER A 51 22.64 31.96 15.19
C SER A 51 21.57 31.07 15.82
N MET A 52 20.99 31.48 16.95
CA MET A 52 19.89 30.76 17.59
C MET A 52 18.61 30.79 16.75
N GLN A 53 18.29 31.93 16.13
CA GLN A 53 17.15 32.05 15.22
C GLN A 53 17.32 31.16 13.97
N ARG A 54 18.51 31.18 13.34
CA ARG A 54 18.81 30.29 12.20
C ARG A 54 18.68 28.81 12.56
N LEU A 55 19.20 28.43 13.73
CA LEU A 55 19.08 27.06 14.24
C LEU A 55 17.61 26.67 14.47
N SER A 56 16.81 27.57 15.04
CA SER A 56 15.36 27.37 15.22
C SER A 56 14.64 27.18 13.88
N CYS A 57 14.95 27.99 12.87
CA CYS A 57 14.39 27.84 11.53
C CYS A 57 14.78 26.49 10.89
N GLN A 58 16.02 26.05 11.03
CA GLN A 58 16.49 24.77 10.49
C GLN A 58 15.78 23.58 11.15
N TRP A 59 15.65 23.57 12.48
CA TRP A 59 14.93 22.51 13.17
C TRP A 59 13.43 22.51 12.86
N THR A 60 12.84 23.69 12.65
CA THR A 60 11.45 23.82 12.19
C THR A 60 11.29 23.22 10.80
N ALA A 61 12.19 23.52 9.86
CA ALA A 61 12.19 22.90 8.53
C ALA A 61 12.34 21.37 8.62
N ALA A 62 13.32 20.89 9.39
CA ALA A 62 13.53 19.45 9.61
C ALA A 62 12.31 18.76 10.24
N LEU A 63 11.58 19.43 11.14
CA LEU A 63 10.33 18.92 11.68
C LEU A 63 9.26 18.79 10.59
N TRP A 64 9.09 19.79 9.73
CA TRP A 64 8.13 19.72 8.61
C TRP A 64 8.48 18.59 7.64
N ASP A 65 9.76 18.41 7.31
CA ASP A 65 10.23 17.31 6.47
C ASP A 65 9.95 15.95 7.14
N ALA A 66 10.18 15.83 8.45
CA ALA A 66 9.88 14.62 9.20
C ALA A 66 8.37 14.33 9.25
N VAL A 67 7.52 15.35 9.44
CA VAL A 67 6.05 15.23 9.37
C VAL A 67 5.62 14.73 8.00
N GLY A 68 6.15 15.32 6.92
CA GLY A 68 5.85 14.89 5.55
C GLY A 68 6.29 13.45 5.29
N THR A 69 7.43 13.06 5.84
CA THR A 69 7.96 11.69 5.72
C THR A 69 7.07 10.67 6.45
N VAL A 70 6.63 10.97 7.67
CA VAL A 70 5.67 10.12 8.42
C VAL A 70 4.40 9.91 7.60
N HIS A 71 3.79 11.00 7.13
CA HIS A 71 2.56 10.92 6.36
C HIS A 71 2.72 10.11 5.06
N SER A 72 3.84 10.29 4.36
CA SER A 72 4.15 9.51 3.16
C SER A 72 4.31 8.02 3.48
N LYS A 73 4.97 7.67 4.59
CA LYS A 73 5.16 6.28 5.00
C LYS A 73 3.87 5.63 5.48
N GLU A 74 3.00 6.35 6.17
CA GLU A 74 1.66 5.89 6.53
C GLU A 74 0.82 5.59 5.29
N ALA A 75 0.83 6.48 4.31
CA ALA A 75 0.13 6.26 3.04
C ALA A 75 0.68 5.04 2.28
N GLN A 76 2.00 4.84 2.27
CA GLN A 76 2.64 3.64 1.69
C GLN A 76 2.22 2.35 2.42
N LEU A 77 2.17 2.37 3.76
CA LEU A 77 1.70 1.24 4.54
C LEU A 77 0.24 0.88 4.20
N GLN A 78 -0.63 1.87 4.12
CA GLN A 78 -2.02 1.66 3.75
C GLN A 78 -2.15 1.01 2.36
N LEU A 79 -1.36 1.48 1.38
CA LEU A 79 -1.32 0.87 0.04
C LEU A 79 -0.86 -0.59 0.05
N VAL A 80 0.12 -0.95 0.89
CA VAL A 80 0.57 -2.34 1.02
C VAL A 80 -0.52 -3.23 1.63
N ILE A 81 -1.20 -2.75 2.67
CA ILE A 81 -2.33 -3.46 3.29
C ILE A 81 -3.46 -3.65 2.25
N ASP A 82 -3.78 -2.61 1.50
CA ASP A 82 -4.80 -2.68 0.46
C ASP A 82 -4.40 -3.65 -0.67
N TYR A 83 -3.13 -3.66 -1.07
CA TYR A 83 -2.63 -4.59 -2.08
C TYR A 83 -2.74 -6.04 -1.64
N ASP A 84 -2.35 -6.36 -0.40
CA ASP A 84 -2.47 -7.71 0.16
C ASP A 84 -3.93 -8.15 0.24
N ARG A 85 -4.81 -7.27 0.74
CA ARG A 85 -6.26 -7.52 0.78
C ARG A 85 -6.84 -7.79 -0.61
N GLN A 86 -6.48 -6.98 -1.61
CA GLN A 86 -7.00 -7.14 -2.97
C GLN A 86 -6.46 -8.41 -3.64
N THR A 87 -5.22 -8.77 -3.35
CA THR A 87 -4.62 -10.02 -3.79
C THR A 87 -5.39 -11.21 -3.22
N GLN A 88 -5.66 -11.22 -1.92
CA GLN A 88 -6.41 -12.29 -1.26
C GLN A 88 -7.85 -12.38 -1.79
N LYS A 89 -8.52 -11.23 -1.97
CA LYS A 89 -9.86 -11.16 -2.58
C LYS A 89 -9.86 -11.78 -3.98
N ALA A 90 -8.90 -11.42 -4.83
CA ALA A 90 -8.76 -11.97 -6.18
C ALA A 90 -8.53 -13.49 -6.14
N GLN A 91 -7.70 -13.98 -5.24
CA GLN A 91 -7.42 -15.40 -5.10
C GLN A 91 -8.66 -16.19 -4.65
N VAL A 92 -9.38 -15.72 -3.63
CA VAL A 92 -10.61 -16.37 -3.15
C VAL A 92 -11.69 -16.38 -4.23
N THR A 93 -11.88 -15.28 -4.96
CA THR A 93 -12.81 -15.22 -6.09
C THR A 93 -12.42 -16.23 -7.17
N PHE A 94 -11.13 -16.34 -7.48
CA PHE A 94 -10.65 -17.29 -8.48
C PHE A 94 -10.87 -18.75 -8.07
N GLU A 95 -10.58 -19.10 -6.80
CA GLU A 95 -10.81 -20.44 -6.24
C GLU A 95 -12.30 -20.79 -6.27
N LYS A 96 -13.17 -19.85 -5.90
CA LYS A 96 -14.63 -20.00 -5.97
C LYS A 96 -15.11 -20.28 -7.39
N LEU A 97 -14.71 -19.43 -8.35
CA LEU A 97 -15.12 -19.59 -9.76
C LEU A 97 -14.60 -20.90 -10.36
N SER A 98 -13.39 -21.31 -10.00
CA SER A 98 -12.82 -22.59 -10.43
C SER A 98 -13.63 -23.77 -9.89
N ALA A 99 -14.04 -23.74 -8.62
CA ALA A 99 -14.87 -24.77 -8.01
C ALA A 99 -16.28 -24.83 -8.64
N GLU A 100 -16.89 -23.67 -8.90
CA GLU A 100 -18.17 -23.57 -9.60
C GLU A 100 -18.10 -24.18 -11.00
N LEU A 101 -17.04 -23.89 -11.77
CA LEU A 101 -16.86 -24.47 -13.11
C LEU A 101 -16.72 -26.00 -13.07
N VAL A 102 -16.02 -26.55 -12.07
CA VAL A 102 -15.92 -28.01 -11.89
C VAL A 102 -17.30 -28.61 -11.58
N ALA A 103 -18.10 -27.97 -10.72
CA ALA A 103 -19.44 -28.43 -10.39
C ALA A 103 -20.38 -28.40 -11.61
N LEU A 104 -20.23 -27.42 -12.49
CA LEU A 104 -21.02 -27.29 -13.73
C LEU A 104 -20.74 -28.41 -14.75
N ARG A 105 -19.56 -29.05 -14.70
CA ARG A 105 -19.15 -30.12 -15.62
C ARG A 105 -19.67 -31.51 -15.23
N CYS A 106 -20.49 -31.63 -14.18
CA CYS A 106 -21.08 -32.92 -13.78
C CYS A 106 -22.28 -33.28 -14.68
N PRO A 107 -22.22 -34.40 -15.44
CA PRO A 107 -23.19 -34.73 -16.46
C PRO A 107 -24.42 -35.39 -15.84
N VAL A 108 -25.41 -34.59 -15.43
CA VAL A 108 -26.70 -35.11 -14.92
C VAL A 108 -27.89 -34.48 -15.64
N GLU A 109 -27.68 -33.42 -16.43
CA GLU A 109 -28.75 -32.58 -16.97
C GLU A 109 -28.74 -32.53 -18.50
N SER A 110 -29.82 -32.01 -19.10
CA SER A 110 -29.90 -31.83 -20.55
C SER A 110 -29.00 -30.68 -21.03
N SER A 111 -28.49 -30.80 -22.26
CA SER A 111 -27.58 -29.81 -22.88
C SER A 111 -28.10 -28.36 -22.82
N PHE A 112 -29.42 -28.14 -22.96
CA PHE A 112 -30.01 -26.81 -22.83
C PHE A 112 -29.86 -26.20 -21.42
N VAL A 113 -30.01 -27.00 -20.35
CA VAL A 113 -29.86 -26.51 -18.97
C VAL A 113 -28.40 -26.24 -18.65
N GLU A 114 -27.50 -27.09 -19.16
CA GLU A 114 -26.05 -26.89 -19.07
C GLU A 114 -25.61 -25.58 -19.74
N GLU A 115 -26.09 -25.31 -20.95
CA GLU A 115 -25.80 -24.08 -21.70
C GLU A 115 -26.25 -22.82 -20.92
N GLN A 116 -27.46 -22.83 -20.37
CA GLN A 116 -27.98 -21.71 -19.57
C GLN A 116 -27.14 -21.46 -18.32
N ARG A 117 -26.70 -22.51 -17.63
CA ARG A 117 -25.81 -22.39 -16.47
C ARG A 117 -24.45 -21.83 -16.83
N LEU A 118 -23.84 -22.29 -17.92
CA LEU A 118 -22.56 -21.77 -18.42
C LEU A 118 -22.67 -20.28 -18.80
N ARG A 119 -23.76 -19.86 -19.45
CA ARG A 119 -24.01 -18.45 -19.74
C ARG A 119 -24.22 -17.61 -18.49
N SER A 120 -24.86 -18.16 -17.46
CA SER A 120 -24.97 -17.50 -16.15
C SER A 120 -23.60 -17.36 -15.49
N PHE A 121 -22.79 -18.41 -15.53
CA PHE A 121 -21.43 -18.40 -15.00
C PHE A 121 -20.54 -17.34 -15.66
N LEU A 122 -20.61 -17.19 -16.99
CA LEU A 122 -19.89 -16.13 -17.71
C LEU A 122 -20.29 -14.71 -17.24
N ARG A 123 -21.58 -14.49 -16.94
CA ARG A 123 -22.03 -13.20 -16.38
C ARG A 123 -21.45 -12.96 -14.98
N THR A 124 -21.41 -14.00 -14.14
CA THR A 124 -20.77 -13.91 -12.82
C THR A 124 -19.28 -13.62 -12.94
N MET A 125 -18.56 -14.31 -13.84
CA MET A 125 -17.16 -14.00 -14.11
C MET A 125 -16.98 -12.53 -14.51
N GLU A 126 -17.76 -12.02 -15.47
CA GLU A 126 -17.62 -10.62 -15.91
C GLU A 126 -17.88 -9.62 -14.77
N GLN A 127 -18.82 -9.90 -13.86
CA GLN A 127 -19.05 -9.08 -12.65
C GLN A 127 -17.83 -9.09 -11.71
N GLU A 128 -17.26 -10.27 -11.49
CA GLU A 128 -16.10 -10.50 -10.64
C GLU A 128 -14.78 -9.98 -11.24
N ARG A 129 -14.77 -9.66 -12.55
CA ARG A 129 -13.61 -9.06 -13.24
C ARG A 129 -13.14 -7.75 -12.61
N THR A 130 -14.05 -7.04 -11.95
CA THR A 130 -13.77 -5.83 -11.18
C THR A 130 -12.68 -6.06 -10.12
N VAL A 131 -12.64 -7.23 -9.49
CA VAL A 131 -11.62 -7.60 -8.49
C VAL A 131 -10.22 -7.60 -9.09
N LEU A 132 -10.07 -8.09 -10.32
CA LEU A 132 -8.79 -8.04 -11.04
C LEU A 132 -8.39 -6.60 -11.38
N GLY A 133 -9.38 -5.76 -11.74
CA GLY A 133 -9.18 -4.33 -11.97
C GLY A 133 -8.68 -3.60 -10.72
N GLU A 134 -9.31 -3.85 -9.57
CA GLU A 134 -8.90 -3.31 -8.27
C GLU A 134 -7.46 -3.70 -7.93
N LEU A 135 -7.09 -4.98 -8.10
CA LEU A 135 -5.72 -5.46 -7.87
C LEU A 135 -4.68 -4.75 -8.76
N ILE A 136 -4.97 -4.59 -10.06
CA ILE A 136 -4.07 -3.91 -11.00
C ILE A 136 -3.93 -2.43 -10.63
N GLN A 137 -5.05 -1.79 -10.25
CA GLN A 137 -5.04 -0.39 -9.83
C GLN A 137 -4.18 -0.20 -8.59
N THR A 138 -4.39 -0.98 -7.53
CA THR A 138 -3.60 -0.87 -6.30
C THR A 138 -2.12 -1.19 -6.55
N HIS A 139 -1.80 -2.18 -7.41
CA HIS A 139 -0.42 -2.43 -7.85
C HIS A 139 0.21 -1.20 -8.52
N SER A 140 -0.52 -0.53 -9.43
CA SER A 140 0.01 0.64 -10.13
C SER A 140 0.28 1.82 -9.20
N GLN A 141 -0.56 2.01 -8.18
CA GLN A 141 -0.38 3.01 -7.13
C GLN A 141 0.80 2.68 -6.22
N LEU A 142 1.01 1.39 -5.93
CA LEU A 142 2.08 0.93 -5.04
C LEU A 142 3.46 0.90 -5.73
N SER A 143 3.50 0.56 -7.02
CA SER A 143 4.73 0.33 -7.79
C SER A 143 5.80 1.42 -7.68
N PRO A 144 5.51 2.73 -7.67
CA PRO A 144 6.51 3.78 -7.49
C PRO A 144 7.32 3.64 -6.20
N TYR A 145 6.71 3.13 -5.13
CA TYR A 145 7.29 3.07 -3.78
C TYR A 145 8.07 1.78 -3.49
N LEU A 146 8.00 0.82 -4.41
CA LEU A 146 8.65 -0.47 -4.26
C LEU A 146 10.11 -0.44 -4.71
N SER A 147 10.95 -1.26 -4.08
CA SER A 147 12.27 -1.59 -4.62
C SER A 147 12.16 -2.44 -5.90
N SER A 148 13.22 -2.51 -6.70
CA SER A 148 13.25 -3.33 -7.91
C SER A 148 12.82 -4.80 -7.70
N PRO A 149 13.33 -5.54 -6.70
CA PRO A 149 12.89 -6.92 -6.47
C PRO A 149 11.43 -7.01 -6.02
N GLU A 150 10.93 -6.05 -5.23
CA GLU A 150 9.53 -6.00 -4.82
C GLU A 150 8.59 -5.74 -6.00
N LYS A 151 8.95 -4.80 -6.90
CA LYS A 151 8.21 -4.55 -8.15
C LYS A 151 8.13 -5.82 -8.99
N ALA A 152 9.25 -6.51 -9.17
CA ALA A 152 9.29 -7.74 -9.96
C ALA A 152 8.39 -8.82 -9.35
N SER A 153 8.43 -8.99 -8.02
CA SER A 153 7.58 -9.94 -7.31
C SER A 153 6.09 -9.60 -7.44
N ALA A 154 5.72 -8.34 -7.20
CA ALA A 154 4.33 -7.89 -7.26
C ALA A 154 3.77 -7.97 -8.70
N GLN A 155 4.57 -7.60 -9.70
CA GLN A 155 4.21 -7.75 -11.10
C GLN A 155 4.04 -9.22 -11.50
N ALA A 156 4.91 -10.11 -11.03
CA ALA A 156 4.79 -11.54 -11.28
C ALA A 156 3.48 -12.11 -10.70
N GLN A 157 3.06 -11.62 -9.53
CA GLN A 157 1.80 -12.00 -8.91
C GLN A 157 0.59 -11.54 -9.73
N VAL A 158 0.54 -10.25 -10.11
CA VAL A 158 -0.52 -9.72 -10.99
C VAL A 158 -0.61 -10.50 -12.30
N ASN A 159 0.55 -10.81 -12.91
CA ASN A 159 0.60 -11.57 -14.17
C ASN A 159 0.07 -13.00 -14.02
N ARG A 160 0.32 -13.66 -12.87
CA ARG A 160 -0.23 -15.00 -12.58
C ARG A 160 -1.75 -14.92 -12.48
N THR A 161 -2.28 -14.01 -11.64
CA THR A 161 -3.73 -13.84 -11.48
C THR A 161 -4.43 -13.53 -12.82
N GLN A 162 -3.85 -12.65 -13.64
CA GLN A 162 -4.38 -12.36 -14.98
C GLN A 162 -4.32 -13.55 -15.95
N ARG A 163 -3.32 -14.43 -15.81
CA ARG A 163 -3.20 -15.63 -16.64
C ARG A 163 -4.27 -16.64 -16.23
N ASP A 164 -4.38 -16.89 -14.94
CA ASP A 164 -5.34 -17.84 -14.36
C ASP A 164 -6.76 -17.44 -14.76
N TRP A 165 -7.10 -16.15 -14.68
CA TRP A 165 -8.37 -15.61 -15.16
C TRP A 165 -8.64 -15.94 -16.64
N ARG A 166 -7.68 -15.68 -17.52
CA ARG A 166 -7.78 -15.99 -18.96
C ARG A 166 -7.87 -17.48 -19.25
N GLU A 167 -7.27 -18.32 -18.42
CA GLU A 167 -7.40 -19.77 -18.53
C GLU A 167 -8.80 -20.24 -18.18
N LEU A 168 -9.39 -19.65 -17.14
CA LEU A 168 -10.76 -19.92 -16.75
C LEU A 168 -11.75 -19.50 -17.84
N GLU A 169 -11.63 -18.28 -18.39
CA GLU A 169 -12.44 -17.81 -19.51
C GLU A 169 -12.42 -18.79 -20.69
N ARG A 170 -11.21 -19.17 -21.15
CA ARG A 170 -11.03 -20.15 -22.24
C ARG A 170 -11.62 -21.52 -21.92
N SER A 171 -11.55 -21.94 -20.66
CA SER A 171 -12.09 -23.22 -20.19
C SER A 171 -13.62 -23.25 -20.30
N VAL A 172 -14.29 -22.14 -19.96
CA VAL A 172 -15.74 -22.00 -20.08
C VAL A 172 -16.16 -21.94 -21.54
N GLU A 173 -15.50 -21.12 -22.36
CA GLU A 173 -15.79 -20.99 -23.79
C GLU A 173 -15.68 -22.33 -24.51
N LYS A 174 -14.61 -23.09 -24.22
CA LYS A 174 -14.43 -24.44 -24.76
C LYS A 174 -15.55 -25.37 -24.32
N THR A 175 -16.01 -25.27 -23.07
CA THR A 175 -17.11 -26.10 -22.57
C THR A 175 -18.39 -25.75 -23.32
N LEU A 176 -18.72 -24.46 -23.42
CA LEU A 176 -19.92 -23.97 -24.13
C LEU A 176 -19.95 -24.37 -25.61
N HIS A 177 -18.81 -24.43 -26.30
CA HIS A 177 -18.73 -24.88 -27.69
C HIS A 177 -19.00 -26.39 -27.86
N ASN A 178 -18.85 -27.18 -26.79
CA ASN A 178 -19.02 -28.64 -26.82
C ASN A 178 -20.36 -29.11 -26.22
N VAL A 179 -21.21 -28.19 -25.73
CA VAL A 179 -22.57 -28.44 -25.21
C VAL A 179 -23.60 -28.36 -26.32
#